data_AF-A0A351AE58-F1
#
_entry.id   AF-A0A351AE58-F1
#
_cell.length_a   1.000
_cell.length_b   1.000
_cell.length_c   1.000
_cell.angle_alpha   90.00
_cell.angle_beta   90.00
_cell.angle_gamma   90.00
#
_symmetry.space_group_name_H-M   'P 1'
#
loop_
_entity.id
_entity.type
_entity.pdbx_description
1 polymer ?
#
loop_
_entity_poly.entity_id
_entity_poly.type
_entity_poly.pdbx_seq_one_letter_code
_entity_poly.pdbx_strand_id
1 'polypeptide(L)'
;MYAAIIAYLTIGSSPLNVSRYDFTQAHMGVRVDISLYAPDRAAAERAAQAAFDEISRIEVIASDYRPDSEAMRLCDRAGQGPVRVSPTLMNLLLRSEQFHYHSGGLFDVTAGPLVRLWRESRRTGVLPTHEAVQGARRNAGMGAVIIEPAA
;
A
#
# COMPACT_ATOMS: atom_id res chain seq x y z
N MET A 1 44.62 9.74 57.88
CA MET A 1 43.54 10.69 57.54
C MET A 1 43.61 10.92 56.03
N TYR A 2 42.95 10.06 55.25
CA TYR A 2 42.83 10.18 53.78
C TYR A 2 41.34 10.16 53.46
N ALA A 3 40.80 11.28 52.99
CA ALA A 3 39.44 11.38 52.50
C ALA A 3 39.42 10.96 51.02
N ALA A 4 38.75 9.86 50.71
CA ALA A 4 38.50 9.43 49.34
C ALA A 4 37.34 10.25 48.76
N ILE A 5 37.60 10.99 47.69
CA ILE A 5 36.57 11.68 46.91
C ILE A 5 36.05 10.67 45.88
N ILE A 6 34.87 10.12 46.11
CA ILE A 6 34.13 9.35 45.09
C ILE A 6 33.36 10.36 44.24
N ALA A 7 33.87 10.63 43.04
CA ALA A 7 33.16 11.39 42.03
C ALA A 7 32.10 10.48 41.38
N TYR A 8 30.82 10.74 41.66
CA TYR A 8 29.72 10.11 40.92
C TYR A 8 29.63 10.76 39.53
N LEU A 9 29.98 10.01 38.50
CA LEU A 9 29.71 10.39 37.12
C LEU A 9 28.22 10.13 36.84
N THR A 10 27.37 11.14 37.05
CA THR A 10 25.98 11.08 36.60
C THR A 10 25.99 11.17 35.08
N ILE A 11 25.77 10.04 34.39
CA ILE A 11 25.42 10.05 32.97
C ILE A 11 24.02 10.66 32.89
N GLY A 12 23.95 11.98 32.70
CA GLY A 12 22.71 12.68 32.45
C GLY A 12 22.15 12.22 31.12
N SER A 13 21.09 11.42 31.13
CA SER A 13 20.25 11.23 29.96
C SER A 13 19.56 12.56 29.68
N SER A 14 20.17 13.40 28.83
CA SER A 14 19.48 14.56 28.30
C SER A 14 18.20 14.07 27.63
N PRO A 15 17.02 14.64 27.95
CA PRO A 15 15.81 14.27 27.24
C PRO A 15 16.07 14.52 25.75
N LEU A 16 15.71 13.54 24.90
CA LEU A 16 15.74 13.72 23.46
C LEU A 16 14.90 14.97 23.16
N ASN A 17 15.55 16.08 22.84
CA ASN A 17 14.87 17.32 22.50
C ASN A 17 14.30 17.17 21.10
N VAL A 18 13.11 16.58 21.02
CA VAL A 18 12.40 16.36 19.77
C VAL A 18 11.18 17.26 19.71
N SER A 19 10.97 17.88 18.56
CA SER A 19 9.78 18.66 18.24
C SER A 19 8.90 17.88 17.28
N ARG A 20 7.58 18.10 17.37
CA ARG A 20 6.63 17.56 16.39
C ARG A 20 6.70 18.37 15.10
N TYR A 21 6.72 17.67 13.98
CA TYR A 21 6.61 18.22 12.64
C TYR A 21 5.51 17.48 11.89
N ASP A 22 4.71 18.23 11.14
CA ASP A 22 3.59 17.73 10.35
C ASP A 22 3.81 18.10 8.88
N PHE A 23 3.62 17.13 7.99
CA PHE A 23 3.76 17.28 6.55
C PHE A 23 2.55 16.71 5.83
N THR A 24 2.15 17.37 4.74
CA THR A 24 0.98 16.98 3.96
C THR A 24 1.32 16.97 2.48
N GLN A 25 0.98 15.88 1.78
CA GLN A 25 1.07 15.78 0.32
C GLN A 25 -0.13 14.99 -0.24
N ALA A 26 -0.39 15.15 -1.53
CA ALA A 26 -1.39 14.34 -2.23
C ALA A 26 -0.73 13.12 -2.88
N HIS A 27 -1.21 11.92 -2.56
CA HIS A 27 -0.74 10.64 -3.12
C HIS A 27 -1.92 9.69 -3.27
N MET A 28 -1.90 8.78 -4.26
CA MET A 28 -2.96 7.79 -4.49
C MET A 28 -4.38 8.40 -4.57
N GLY A 29 -4.50 9.64 -5.07
CA GLY A 29 -5.79 10.34 -5.20
C GLY A 29 -6.39 10.86 -3.89
N VAL A 30 -5.64 10.85 -2.79
CA VAL A 30 -6.09 11.33 -1.47
C VAL A 30 -5.05 12.24 -0.81
N ARG A 31 -5.47 12.98 0.22
CA ARG A 31 -4.55 13.75 1.08
C ARG A 31 -3.90 12.80 2.09
N VAL A 32 -2.57 12.80 2.15
CA VAL A 32 -1.77 12.05 3.10
C VAL A 32 -1.10 13.02 4.07
N ASP A 33 -1.33 12.82 5.36
CA ASP A 33 -0.77 13.60 6.45
C ASP A 33 0.23 12.72 7.24
N ILE A 34 1.47 13.19 7.40
CA ILE A 34 2.55 12.52 8.15
C ILE A 34 2.97 13.42 9.31
N SER A 35 2.82 12.90 10.53
CA SER A 35 3.26 13.55 11.76
C SER A 35 4.40 12.75 12.39
N LEU A 36 5.51 13.41 12.70
CA LEU A 36 6.67 12.76 13.32
C LEU A 36 7.37 13.69 14.32
N TYR A 37 8.13 13.10 15.24
CA TYR A 37 8.93 13.83 16.21
C TYR A 37 10.42 13.69 15.85
N ALA A 38 11.12 14.81 15.72
CA ALA A 38 12.51 14.84 15.27
C ALA A 38 13.33 15.91 16.01
N PRO A 39 14.67 15.77 16.08
CA PRO A 39 15.53 16.74 16.76
C PRO A 39 15.57 18.11 16.07
N ASP A 40 15.37 18.14 14.75
CA ASP A 40 15.29 19.35 13.95
C ASP A 40 14.42 19.15 12.72
N ARG A 41 14.06 20.26 12.06
CA ARG A 41 13.20 20.26 10.88
C ARG A 41 13.81 19.54 9.69
N ALA A 42 15.14 19.61 9.50
CA ALA A 42 15.79 18.99 8.36
C ALA A 42 15.77 17.46 8.46
N ALA A 43 15.96 16.91 9.65
CA ALA A 43 15.78 15.49 9.93
C ALA A 43 14.33 15.06 9.70
N ALA A 44 13.37 15.90 10.13
CA ALA A 44 11.95 15.66 9.92
C ALA A 44 11.57 15.61 8.43
N GLU A 45 12.02 16.60 7.66
CA GLU A 45 11.79 16.71 6.22
C GLU A 45 12.35 15.52 5.46
N ARG A 46 13.59 15.09 5.76
CA ARG A 46 14.19 13.91 5.13
C ARG A 46 13.37 12.63 5.39
N ALA A 47 12.92 12.43 6.62
CA ALA A 47 12.13 11.25 6.99
C ALA A 47 10.74 11.27 6.33
N ALA A 48 10.06 12.43 6.35
CA ALA A 48 8.76 12.59 5.70
C ALA A 48 8.86 12.41 4.18
N GLN A 49 9.88 12.97 3.54
CA GLN A 49 10.10 12.81 2.11
C GLN A 49 10.34 11.34 1.74
N ALA A 50 11.16 10.60 2.51
CA ALA A 50 11.36 9.17 2.29
C ALA A 50 10.05 8.37 2.39
N ALA A 51 9.16 8.74 3.32
CA ALA A 51 7.85 8.09 3.44
C ALA A 51 6.93 8.41 2.24
N PHE A 52 6.90 9.66 1.79
CA PHE A 52 6.15 10.05 0.59
C PHE A 52 6.68 9.37 -0.69
N ASP A 53 7.99 9.28 -0.82
CA ASP A 53 8.65 8.58 -1.94
C ASP A 53 8.27 7.10 -1.96
N GLU A 54 8.17 6.46 -0.78
CA GLU A 54 7.73 5.06 -0.67
C GLU A 54 6.25 4.88 -1.06
N ILE A 55 5.39 5.80 -0.67
CA ILE A 55 3.98 5.80 -1.11
C ILE A 55 3.91 5.92 -2.64
N SER A 56 4.65 6.86 -3.22
CA SER A 56 4.75 7.03 -4.68
C SER A 56 5.29 5.77 -5.38
N ARG A 57 6.29 5.10 -4.79
CA ARG A 57 6.83 3.83 -5.31
C ARG A 57 5.76 2.73 -5.33
N ILE A 58 4.98 2.60 -4.26
CA ILE A 58 3.88 1.63 -4.18
C ILE A 58 2.78 1.97 -5.19
N GLU A 59 2.49 3.26 -5.41
CA GLU A 59 1.48 3.69 -6.39
C GLU A 59 1.84 3.23 -7.82
N VAL A 60 3.11 3.34 -8.22
CA VAL A 60 3.59 2.83 -9.52
C VAL A 60 3.41 1.31 -9.66
N ILE A 61 3.41 0.58 -8.54
CA ILE A 61 3.27 -0.88 -8.54
C ILE A 61 1.80 -1.30 -8.54
N ALA A 62 1.00 -0.74 -7.63
CA ALA A 62 -0.29 -1.30 -7.25
C ALA A 62 -1.51 -0.48 -7.70
N SER A 63 -1.33 0.68 -8.33
CA SER A 63 -2.45 1.53 -8.73
C SER A 63 -3.28 0.92 -9.85
N ASP A 64 -4.59 0.80 -9.64
CA ASP A 64 -5.57 0.38 -10.65
C ASP A 64 -6.09 1.54 -11.52
N TYR A 65 -5.70 2.79 -11.19
CA TYR A 65 -5.96 3.98 -12.00
C TYR A 65 -4.87 4.24 -13.04
N ARG A 66 -3.71 3.60 -12.89
CA ARG A 66 -2.55 3.76 -13.76
C ARG A 66 -2.43 2.57 -14.72
N PRO A 67 -2.69 2.74 -16.02
CA PRO A 67 -2.58 1.65 -17.00
C PRO A 67 -1.16 1.07 -17.08
N ASP A 68 -0.15 1.89 -16.77
CA ASP A 68 1.26 1.50 -16.77
C ASP A 68 1.73 0.87 -15.46
N SER A 69 0.87 0.71 -14.44
CA SER A 69 1.28 0.09 -13.18
C SER A 69 1.61 -1.40 -13.36
N GLU A 70 2.43 -1.93 -12.46
CA GLU A 70 2.76 -3.35 -12.50
C GLU A 70 1.51 -4.25 -12.36
N ALA A 71 0.60 -3.89 -11.45
CA ALA A 71 -0.65 -4.60 -11.25
C ALA A 71 -1.56 -4.58 -12.50
N MET A 72 -1.61 -3.46 -13.23
CA MET A 72 -2.38 -3.39 -14.47
C MET A 72 -1.75 -4.18 -15.61
N ARG A 73 -0.41 -4.14 -15.74
CA ARG A 73 0.30 -5.01 -16.69
C ARG A 73 0.11 -6.50 -16.39
N LEU A 74 -0.01 -6.88 -15.11
CA LEU A 74 -0.37 -8.25 -14.72
C LEU A 74 -1.80 -8.58 -15.17
N CYS A 75 -2.76 -7.69 -14.93
CA CYS A 75 -4.14 -7.86 -15.39
C CYS A 75 -4.25 -8.04 -16.91
N ASP A 76 -3.47 -7.28 -17.69
CA ASP A 76 -3.45 -7.35 -19.16
C ASP A 76 -2.92 -8.69 -19.71
N ARG A 77 -2.25 -9.47 -18.86
CA ARG A 77 -1.73 -10.81 -19.15
C ARG A 77 -2.62 -11.93 -18.60
N ALA A 78 -3.77 -11.62 -18.03
CA ALA A 78 -4.68 -12.63 -17.49
C ALA A 78 -5.00 -13.71 -18.55
N GLY A 79 -4.83 -14.99 -18.17
CA GLY A 79 -5.05 -16.14 -19.05
C GLY A 79 -3.94 -16.40 -20.09
N GLN A 80 -2.85 -15.64 -20.10
CA GLN A 80 -1.73 -15.82 -21.06
C GLN A 80 -0.55 -16.64 -20.47
N GLY A 81 -0.72 -17.21 -19.28
CA GLY A 81 0.29 -18.00 -18.57
C GLY A 81 0.92 -17.27 -17.37
N PRO A 82 1.94 -17.88 -16.71
CA PRO A 82 2.58 -17.30 -15.54
C PRO A 82 3.32 -16.00 -15.86
N VAL A 83 3.23 -15.03 -14.95
CA VAL A 83 3.89 -13.72 -15.07
C VAL A 83 4.76 -13.50 -13.84
N ARG A 84 6.04 -13.21 -14.04
CA ARG A 84 6.93 -12.80 -12.95
C ARG A 84 6.57 -11.37 -12.52
N VAL A 85 6.40 -11.19 -11.21
CA VAL A 85 6.13 -9.89 -10.59
C VAL A 85 7.23 -9.51 -9.60
N SER A 86 7.28 -8.24 -9.23
CA SER A 86 8.19 -7.73 -8.22
C SER A 86 7.93 -8.35 -6.84
N PRO A 87 8.94 -8.40 -5.95
CA PRO A 87 8.73 -8.86 -4.59
C PRO A 87 7.65 -8.08 -3.83
N THR A 88 7.50 -6.78 -4.12
CA THR A 88 6.45 -5.95 -3.52
C THR A 88 5.07 -6.41 -3.97
N LEU A 89 4.83 -6.55 -5.27
CA LEU A 89 3.53 -7.01 -5.77
C LEU A 89 3.23 -8.45 -5.32
N MET A 90 4.22 -9.33 -5.31
CA MET A 90 4.10 -10.69 -4.76
C MET A 90 3.61 -10.66 -3.30
N ASN A 91 4.22 -9.82 -2.45
CA ASN A 91 3.81 -9.71 -1.04
C ASN A 91 2.37 -9.21 -0.91
N LEU A 92 1.96 -8.23 -1.73
CA LEU A 92 0.59 -7.72 -1.75
C LEU A 92 -0.41 -8.80 -2.17
N LEU A 93 -0.10 -9.59 -3.20
CA LEU A 93 -0.95 -10.69 -3.66
C LEU A 93 -1.10 -11.77 -2.59
N LEU A 94 0.01 -12.20 -1.97
CA LEU A 94 -0.03 -13.19 -0.88
C LEU A 94 -0.85 -12.70 0.31
N ARG A 95 -0.71 -11.43 0.72
CA ARG A 95 -1.56 -10.84 1.77
C ARG A 95 -3.03 -10.77 1.36
N SER A 96 -3.30 -10.45 0.10
CA SER A 96 -4.67 -10.37 -0.43
C SER A 96 -5.35 -11.73 -0.42
N GLU A 97 -4.62 -12.79 -0.79
CA GLU A 97 -5.07 -14.17 -0.71
C GLU A 97 -5.40 -14.56 0.74
N GLN A 98 -4.50 -14.24 1.68
CA GLN A 98 -4.77 -14.47 3.10
C GLN A 98 -6.06 -13.77 3.54
N PHE A 99 -6.24 -12.48 3.25
CA PHE A 99 -7.46 -11.75 3.61
C PHE A 99 -8.71 -12.31 2.94
N HIS A 100 -8.61 -12.79 1.70
CA HIS A 100 -9.73 -13.44 1.03
C HIS A 100 -10.23 -14.64 1.81
N TYR A 101 -9.34 -15.56 2.18
CA TYR A 101 -9.71 -16.75 2.95
C TYR A 101 -10.17 -16.42 4.38
N HIS A 102 -9.50 -15.51 5.07
CA HIS A 102 -9.89 -15.12 6.44
C HIS A 102 -11.26 -14.43 6.49
N SER A 103 -11.65 -13.74 5.42
CA SER A 103 -12.94 -13.07 5.33
C SER A 103 -14.06 -13.94 4.76
N GLY A 104 -13.79 -15.21 4.43
CA GLY A 104 -14.77 -16.07 3.74
C GLY A 104 -15.14 -15.59 2.34
N GLY A 105 -14.23 -14.88 1.67
CA GLY A 105 -14.42 -14.33 0.33
C GLY A 105 -15.06 -12.94 0.26
N LEU A 106 -15.29 -12.27 1.40
CA LEU A 106 -15.82 -10.90 1.41
C LEU A 106 -14.80 -9.86 0.92
N PHE A 107 -13.51 -10.13 1.13
CA PHE A 107 -12.42 -9.39 0.52
C PHE A 107 -11.96 -10.15 -0.74
N ASP A 108 -12.01 -9.52 -1.91
CA ASP A 108 -11.50 -10.14 -3.15
C ASP A 108 -10.84 -9.09 -4.06
N VAL A 109 -9.52 -9.18 -4.21
CA VAL A 109 -8.72 -8.28 -5.06
C VAL A 109 -8.98 -8.50 -6.56
N THR A 110 -9.59 -9.62 -6.94
CA THR A 110 -9.94 -9.93 -8.34
C THR A 110 -11.25 -9.28 -8.79
N ALA A 111 -11.96 -8.57 -7.89
CA ALA A 111 -13.23 -7.89 -8.20
C ALA A 111 -13.11 -6.73 -9.20
N GLY A 112 -11.93 -6.46 -9.76
CA GLY A 112 -11.65 -5.41 -10.73
C GLY A 112 -12.68 -5.26 -11.86
N PRO A 113 -13.15 -6.33 -12.54
CA PRO A 113 -14.19 -6.22 -13.56
C PRO A 113 -15.51 -5.62 -13.04
N LEU A 114 -15.94 -6.00 -11.82
CA LEU A 114 -17.12 -5.44 -11.17
C LEU A 114 -16.89 -3.98 -10.77
N VAL A 115 -15.72 -3.68 -10.21
CA VAL A 115 -15.36 -2.30 -9.82
C VAL A 115 -15.39 -1.36 -11.02
N ARG A 116 -14.83 -1.76 -12.17
CA ARG A 116 -14.87 -0.95 -13.41
C ARG A 116 -16.30 -0.67 -13.88
N LEU A 117 -17.16 -1.68 -13.85
CA LEU A 117 -18.57 -1.56 -14.22
C LEU A 117 -19.28 -0.49 -13.36
N TRP A 118 -19.09 -0.55 -12.04
CA TRP A 118 -19.72 0.40 -11.11
C TRP A 118 -19.10 1.81 -11.16
N ARG A 119 -17.79 1.94 -11.45
CA ARG A 119 -17.16 3.23 -11.73
C ARG A 119 -17.77 3.91 -12.95
N GLU A 120 -18.00 3.16 -14.02
CA GLU A 120 -18.64 3.66 -15.24
C GLU A 120 -20.10 4.06 -14.99
N SER A 121 -20.82 3.26 -14.20
CA SER A 121 -22.19 3.60 -13.77
C SER A 121 -22.23 4.92 -12.99
N ARG A 122 -21.31 5.12 -12.05
CA ARG A 122 -21.18 6.38 -11.30
C ARG A 122 -20.89 7.57 -12.23
N ARG A 123 -20.07 7.37 -13.27
CA ARG A 123 -19.68 8.43 -14.21
C ARG A 123 -20.83 8.83 -15.15
N THR A 124 -21.63 7.87 -15.59
CA THR A 124 -22.68 8.06 -16.60
C THR A 124 -24.07 8.26 -16.00
N GLY A 125 -24.28 7.88 -14.74
CA GLY A 125 -25.61 7.85 -14.10
C GLY A 125 -26.49 6.67 -14.56
N VAL A 126 -25.96 5.76 -15.38
CA VAL A 126 -26.69 4.61 -15.90
C VAL A 126 -26.33 3.37 -15.09
N LEU A 127 -27.32 2.65 -14.57
CA LEU A 127 -27.10 1.39 -13.84
C LEU A 127 -26.64 0.28 -14.79
N PRO A 128 -25.73 -0.60 -14.35
CA PRO A 128 -25.33 -1.73 -15.17
C PRO A 128 -26.48 -2.72 -15.33
N THR A 129 -26.58 -3.33 -16.51
CA THR A 129 -27.55 -4.40 -16.74
C THR A 129 -27.17 -5.64 -15.94
N HIS A 130 -28.18 -6.47 -15.63
CA HIS A 130 -27.95 -7.75 -14.95
C HIS A 130 -26.95 -8.62 -15.75
N GLU A 131 -27.04 -8.65 -17.07
CA GLU A 131 -26.11 -9.39 -17.93
C GLU A 131 -24.66 -8.91 -17.80
N ALA A 132 -24.45 -7.59 -17.76
CA ALA A 132 -23.12 -7.01 -17.59
C ALA A 132 -22.52 -7.36 -16.22
N VAL A 133 -23.33 -7.32 -15.15
CA VAL A 133 -22.91 -7.75 -13.80
C VAL A 133 -22.51 -9.22 -13.79
N GLN A 134 -23.33 -10.10 -14.39
CA GLN A 134 -23.02 -11.53 -14.45
C GLN A 134 -21.76 -11.81 -15.29
N GLY A 135 -21.57 -11.06 -16.39
CA GLY A 135 -20.35 -11.13 -17.20
C GLY A 135 -19.09 -10.75 -16.41
N ALA A 136 -19.13 -9.64 -15.68
CA ALA A 136 -18.03 -9.20 -14.84
C ALA A 136 -17.73 -10.21 -13.72
N ARG A 137 -18.76 -10.78 -13.09
CA ARG A 137 -18.62 -11.78 -12.02
C ARG A 137 -17.93 -13.07 -12.48
N ARG A 138 -18.13 -13.51 -13.72
CA ARG A 138 -17.43 -14.69 -14.27
C ARG A 138 -15.92 -14.50 -14.41
N ASN A 139 -15.46 -13.25 -14.48
CA ASN A 139 -14.05 -12.89 -14.63
C ASN A 139 -13.41 -12.45 -13.29
N ALA A 140 -14.08 -12.73 -12.17
CA ALA A 140 -13.59 -12.46 -10.82
C ALA A 140 -13.67 -13.75 -9.98
N GLY A 141 -12.67 -13.93 -9.13
CA GLY A 141 -12.60 -15.00 -8.14
C GLY A 141 -11.15 -15.35 -7.81
N MET A 142 -10.78 -15.23 -6.53
CA MET A 142 -9.44 -15.62 -6.05
C MET A 142 -9.08 -17.08 -6.38
N GLY A 143 -10.05 -17.99 -6.47
CA GLY A 143 -9.80 -19.40 -6.82
C GLY A 143 -9.25 -19.62 -8.24
N ALA A 144 -9.27 -18.61 -9.11
CA ALA A 144 -8.64 -18.65 -10.43
C ALA A 144 -7.21 -18.07 -10.45
N VAL A 145 -6.75 -17.51 -9.33
CA VAL A 145 -5.41 -16.94 -9.18
C VAL A 145 -4.51 -18.01 -8.56
N ILE A 146 -3.40 -18.30 -9.23
CA ILE A 146 -2.38 -19.22 -8.73
C ILE A 146 -1.14 -18.38 -8.40
N ILE A 147 -0.75 -18.36 -7.14
CA ILE A 147 0.41 -17.62 -6.66
C ILE A 147 1.50 -18.62 -6.33
N GLU A 148 2.58 -18.59 -7.08
CA GLU A 148 3.77 -19.40 -6.83
C GLU A 148 4.88 -18.50 -6.27
N PRO A 149 5.24 -18.62 -4.98
CA PRO A 149 6.39 -17.94 -4.43
C PRO A 149 7.66 -18.38 -5.16
N ALA A 150 8.56 -17.45 -5.45
CA ALA A 150 9.89 -17.81 -5.95
C ALA A 150 10.61 -18.66 -4.89
N ALA A 151 11.20 -19.79 -5.33
CA ALA A 151 12.05 -20.66 -4.52
C ALA A 151 13.33 -19.94 -4.08
#